data_AF-A0A3M0FRA1-F1
#
_entry.id   AF-A0A3M0FRA1-F1
#
_cell.length_a   1.000
_cell.length_b   1.000
_cell.length_c   1.000
_cell.angle_alpha   90.00
_cell.angle_beta   90.00
_cell.angle_gamma   90.00
#
_symmetry.space_group_name_H-M   'P 1'
#
loop_
_entity.id
_entity.type
_entity.pdbx_description
1 polymer ?
#
loop_
_entity_poly.entity_id
_entity_poly.type
_entity_poly.pdbx_seq_one_letter_code
_entity_poly.pdbx_strand_id
1 'polypeptide(L)'
;MIEVIEPGTVVATTVSLFGMDREETGVLAPSYLAAVLRRLAGFLCPCSPRTLVRTMIDSHRGLVVDEDSFEELVERSIEALVAIGDLLELSDVALVGEQVRSTWLVAAPPAFVARPSGSAFILGLSADEQTPLPTEMRTRVVNRFGVRYIEPLPGEDLATALRELGLRELSNAAWMKCPKTLPATDLLASYNAKLSACLPSGGIPDLLVLDGSRDTRSYRRRWGLPGLLTGNFVVRRSQTFGSDLWGYAQLRDGIPLTLLDLPLHGDRFRGCDAAWRLQMAIDAVALRSQGYRLRSDEHGATIDLFSPIPKWARRRLAVVGSEVDPDGCLMSFRVAAGELATEEKFLKDMLYLNRTANEEGH
;
A
#
# COMPACT_ATOMS: atom_id res chain seq x y z
N MET A 1 43.12 6.52 21.92
CA MET A 1 43.02 7.74 21.11
C MET A 1 41.56 7.83 20.70
N ILE A 2 40.85 8.90 21.09
CA ILE A 2 39.44 9.11 20.70
C ILE A 2 39.49 10.09 19.53
N GLU A 3 39.04 9.67 18.36
CA GLU A 3 38.94 10.49 17.16
C GLU A 3 37.51 11.04 17.04
N VAL A 4 37.37 12.34 16.79
CA VAL A 4 36.06 12.95 16.54
C VAL A 4 35.74 12.77 15.07
N ILE A 5 34.66 12.05 14.80
CA ILE A 5 34.20 11.76 13.44
C ILE A 5 33.06 12.73 13.09
N GLU A 6 33.12 13.33 11.91
CA GLU A 6 32.04 14.21 11.43
C GLU A 6 30.77 13.40 11.12
N PRO A 7 29.56 13.95 11.39
CA PRO A 7 28.29 13.29 11.07
C PRO A 7 28.21 12.80 9.62
N GLY A 8 28.70 13.59 8.66
CA GLY A 8 28.71 13.22 7.24
C GLY A 8 29.49 11.93 6.95
N THR A 9 30.59 11.70 7.66
CA THR A 9 31.40 10.48 7.53
C THR A 9 30.64 9.26 8.06
N VAL A 10 29.96 9.40 9.20
CA VAL A 10 29.13 8.32 9.78
C VAL A 10 28.04 7.89 8.78
N VAL A 11 27.37 8.86 8.17
CA VAL A 11 26.31 8.62 7.18
C VAL A 11 26.88 7.97 5.93
N ALA A 12 27.98 8.49 5.39
CA ALA A 12 28.62 7.93 4.19
C ALA A 12 29.11 6.49 4.38
N THR A 13 29.71 6.19 5.54
CA THR A 13 30.13 4.81 5.87
C THR A 13 28.92 3.89 5.98
N THR A 14 27.83 4.35 6.61
CA THR A 14 26.58 3.59 6.74
C THR A 14 25.94 3.31 5.38
N VAL A 15 25.90 4.32 4.51
CA VAL A 15 25.42 4.21 3.12
C VAL A 15 26.22 3.16 2.34
N SER A 16 27.54 3.21 2.44
CA SER A 16 28.41 2.24 1.79
C SER A 16 28.22 0.82 2.33
N LEU A 17 28.01 0.65 3.64
CA LEU A 17 27.88 -0.66 4.28
C LEU A 17 26.58 -1.36 3.89
N PHE A 18 25.51 -0.61 3.64
CA PHE A 18 24.22 -1.16 3.22
C PHE A 18 24.04 -1.23 1.70
N GLY A 19 25.05 -0.89 0.90
CA GLY A 19 25.01 -0.98 -0.56
C GLY A 19 23.93 -0.10 -1.19
N MET A 20 23.68 1.08 -0.60
CA MET A 20 22.66 2.01 -1.08
C MET A 20 23.15 2.83 -2.26
N ASP A 21 22.24 3.19 -3.16
CA ASP A 21 22.57 3.98 -4.34
C ASP A 21 23.02 5.40 -3.95
N ARG A 22 24.00 5.95 -4.66
CA ARG A 22 24.62 7.25 -4.32
C ARG A 22 23.70 8.44 -4.60
N GLU A 23 22.58 8.23 -5.29
CA GLU A 23 21.60 9.28 -5.59
C GLU A 23 20.59 9.49 -4.44
N GLU A 24 20.35 8.48 -3.58
CA GLU A 24 19.51 8.59 -2.38
C GLU A 24 20.37 8.81 -1.11
N THR A 25 21.10 9.92 -1.05
CA THR A 25 21.99 10.21 0.09
C THR A 25 21.33 11.02 1.19
N GLY A 26 21.43 10.52 2.43
CA GLY A 26 21.09 11.28 3.64
C GLY A 26 20.39 10.43 4.70
N VAL A 27 20.45 10.87 5.96
CA VAL A 27 19.83 10.19 7.10
C VAL A 27 18.30 10.14 7.04
N LEU A 28 17.69 10.97 6.19
CA LEU A 28 16.25 11.02 5.98
C LEU A 28 15.80 10.25 4.73
N ALA A 29 16.75 9.70 3.95
CA ALA A 29 16.42 8.98 2.73
C ALA A 29 15.65 7.69 3.07
N PRO A 30 14.56 7.34 2.33
CA PRO A 30 13.77 6.15 2.61
C PRO A 30 14.60 4.86 2.62
N SER A 31 15.52 4.70 1.67
CA SER A 31 16.43 3.54 1.63
C SER A 31 17.33 3.44 2.85
N TYR A 32 17.83 4.58 3.35
CA TYR A 32 18.66 4.66 4.56
C TYR A 32 17.87 4.21 5.79
N LEU A 33 16.69 4.81 6.01
CA LEU A 33 15.85 4.50 7.15
C LEU A 33 15.43 3.03 7.14
N ALA A 34 15.02 2.51 5.98
CA ALA A 34 14.65 1.11 5.82
C ALA A 34 15.82 0.17 6.13
N ALA A 35 17.03 0.47 5.64
CA ALA A 35 18.22 -0.34 5.91
C ALA A 35 18.59 -0.35 7.41
N VAL A 36 18.63 0.81 8.06
CA VAL A 36 18.98 0.86 9.48
C VAL A 36 17.90 0.22 10.35
N LEU A 37 16.62 0.46 10.07
CA LEU A 37 15.51 -0.17 10.80
C LEU A 37 15.52 -1.69 10.65
N ARG A 38 15.84 -2.24 9.47
CA ARG A 38 16.04 -3.69 9.32
C ARG A 38 17.18 -4.21 10.18
N ARG A 39 18.30 -3.45 10.28
CA ARG A 39 19.41 -3.82 11.16
C ARG A 39 18.95 -3.92 12.61
N LEU A 40 18.26 -2.89 13.08
CA LEU A 40 17.77 -2.81 14.45
C LEU A 40 16.73 -3.91 14.71
N ALA A 41 15.81 -4.14 13.78
CA ALA A 41 14.81 -5.20 13.89
C ALA A 41 15.43 -6.59 13.99
N GLY A 42 16.53 -6.87 13.27
CA GLY A 42 17.26 -8.14 13.38
C GLY A 42 17.74 -8.43 14.81
N PHE A 43 18.13 -7.40 15.56
CA PHE A 43 18.57 -7.54 16.95
C PHE A 43 17.44 -7.44 17.98
N LEU A 44 16.42 -6.63 17.72
CA LEU A 44 15.41 -6.27 18.70
C LEU A 44 14.12 -7.08 18.59
N CYS A 45 13.78 -7.61 17.40
CA CYS A 45 12.54 -8.36 17.25
C CYS A 45 12.62 -9.73 17.97
N PRO A 46 11.53 -10.17 18.63
CA PRO A 46 10.23 -9.49 18.75
C PRO A 46 10.28 -8.30 19.73
N CYS A 47 9.72 -7.14 19.34
CA CYS A 47 9.66 -5.94 20.18
C CYS A 47 8.39 -5.10 19.94
N SER A 48 8.13 -4.12 20.81
CA SER A 48 7.10 -3.11 20.56
C SER A 48 7.56 -2.11 19.48
N PRO A 49 6.64 -1.51 18.68
CA PRO A 49 6.99 -0.44 17.75
C PRO A 49 7.78 0.71 18.41
N ARG A 50 7.37 1.12 19.61
CA ARG A 50 8.05 2.17 20.40
C ARG A 50 9.50 1.83 20.73
N THR A 51 9.81 0.55 20.97
CA THR A 51 11.19 0.12 21.22
C THR A 51 12.06 0.41 20.01
N LEU A 52 11.58 0.08 18.81
CA LEU A 52 12.31 0.28 17.57
C LEU A 52 12.47 1.78 17.24
N VAL A 53 11.40 2.57 17.42
CA VAL A 53 11.44 4.04 17.27
C VAL A 53 12.48 4.65 18.19
N ARG A 54 12.40 4.36 19.51
CA ARG A 54 13.31 4.92 20.50
C ARG A 54 14.77 4.57 20.19
N THR A 55 15.06 3.31 19.87
CA THR A 55 16.44 2.91 19.52
C THR A 55 16.93 3.58 18.24
N MET A 56 16.06 3.81 17.25
CA MET A 56 16.41 4.58 16.05
C MET A 56 16.75 6.03 16.40
N ILE A 57 15.92 6.71 17.20
CA ILE A 57 16.18 8.09 17.65
C ILE A 57 17.50 8.17 18.44
N ASP A 58 17.66 7.31 19.45
CA ASP A 58 18.86 7.31 20.30
C ASP A 58 20.15 7.07 19.49
N SER A 59 20.11 6.21 18.46
CA SER A 59 21.27 5.94 17.59
C SER A 59 21.57 7.04 16.57
N HIS A 60 20.65 7.98 16.36
CA HIS A 60 20.81 9.10 15.42
C HIS A 60 20.94 10.46 16.11
N ARG A 61 21.06 10.49 17.44
CA ARG A 61 21.34 11.73 18.18
C ARG A 61 22.59 12.41 17.65
N GLY A 62 22.46 13.69 17.30
CA GLY A 62 23.53 14.49 16.71
C GLY A 62 23.76 14.25 15.21
N LEU A 63 23.01 13.34 14.56
CA LEU A 63 22.98 13.18 13.10
C LEU A 63 21.77 13.88 12.46
N VAL A 64 20.73 14.17 13.24
CA VAL A 64 19.49 14.84 12.81
C VAL A 64 19.33 16.16 13.55
N VAL A 65 18.72 17.15 12.89
CA VAL A 65 18.51 18.50 13.44
C VAL A 65 17.18 18.61 14.21
N ASP A 66 16.14 17.96 13.71
CA ASP A 66 14.79 17.97 14.28
C ASP A 66 14.41 16.53 14.66
N GLU A 67 14.43 16.24 15.97
CA GLU A 67 14.13 14.91 16.49
C GLU A 67 12.62 14.57 16.38
N ASP A 68 11.72 15.55 16.53
CA ASP A 68 10.28 15.32 16.47
C ASP A 68 9.86 14.94 15.04
N SER A 69 10.30 15.71 14.05
CA SER A 69 10.07 15.36 12.63
C SER A 69 10.74 14.03 12.23
N PHE A 70 11.86 13.69 12.87
CA PHE A 70 12.54 12.41 12.64
C PHE A 70 11.76 11.23 13.23
N GLU A 71 11.20 11.38 14.44
CA GLU A 71 10.35 10.37 15.07
C GLU A 71 9.17 10.00 14.15
N GLU A 72 8.43 10.99 13.64
CA GLU A 72 7.32 10.76 12.70
C GLU A 72 7.77 10.02 11.44
N LEU A 73 8.97 10.35 10.93
CA LEU A 73 9.52 9.71 9.74
C LEU A 73 9.93 8.26 10.02
N VAL A 74 10.45 7.96 11.21
CA VAL A 74 10.79 6.60 11.66
C VAL A 74 9.53 5.77 11.81
N GLU A 75 8.47 6.29 12.43
CA GLU A 75 7.18 5.61 12.54
C GLU A 75 6.62 5.25 11.16
N ARG A 76 6.60 6.22 10.23
CA ARG A 76 6.20 5.99 8.83
C ARG A 76 7.06 4.94 8.14
N SER A 77 8.35 4.90 8.42
CA SER A 77 9.27 3.91 7.83
C SER A 77 9.03 2.51 8.38
N ILE A 78 8.66 2.38 9.66
CA ILE A 78 8.24 1.10 10.24
C ILE A 78 6.95 0.62 9.59
N GLU A 79 5.95 1.48 9.42
CA GLU A 79 4.72 1.14 8.70
C GLU A 79 5.02 0.68 7.25
N ALA A 80 5.98 1.33 6.59
CA ALA A 80 6.44 0.94 5.26
C ALA A 80 7.09 -0.45 5.27
N LEU A 81 7.94 -0.78 6.25
CA LEU A 81 8.54 -2.12 6.37
C LEU A 81 7.50 -3.22 6.67
N VAL A 82 6.46 -2.91 7.45
CA VAL A 82 5.32 -3.82 7.64
C VAL A 82 4.53 -3.99 6.33
N ALA A 83 4.36 -2.91 5.56
CA ALA A 83 3.70 -2.93 4.27
C ALA A 83 4.46 -3.73 3.21
N ILE A 84 5.79 -3.59 3.18
CA ILE A 84 6.72 -4.35 2.35
C ILE A 84 6.79 -5.81 2.82
N GLY A 85 6.49 -6.10 4.09
CA GLY A 85 6.53 -7.47 4.62
C GLY A 85 7.91 -7.90 5.11
N ASP A 86 8.76 -6.94 5.46
CA ASP A 86 9.98 -7.20 6.23
C ASP A 86 9.69 -7.36 7.72
N LEU A 87 8.62 -6.69 8.18
CA LEU A 87 8.11 -6.80 9.55
C LEU A 87 6.68 -7.35 9.53
N LEU A 88 6.35 -8.11 10.56
CA LEU A 88 5.00 -8.60 10.84
C LEU A 88 4.48 -7.90 12.09
N GLU A 89 3.31 -7.30 11.96
CA GLU A 89 2.57 -6.73 13.08
C GLU A 89 1.62 -7.79 13.66
N LEU A 90 1.77 -8.06 14.96
CA LEU A 90 0.89 -8.90 15.74
C LEU A 90 0.12 -8.01 16.73
N SER A 91 -1.15 -7.76 16.44
CA SER A 91 -2.05 -7.03 17.33
C SER A 91 -2.65 -7.98 18.37
N ASP A 92 -3.12 -7.43 19.49
CA ASP A 92 -3.83 -8.16 20.53
C ASP A 92 -3.04 -9.30 21.22
N VAL A 93 -1.70 -9.24 21.20
CA VAL A 93 -0.85 -10.24 21.86
C VAL A 93 -0.90 -10.00 23.37
N ALA A 94 -1.36 -11.01 24.11
CA ALA A 94 -1.24 -11.06 25.57
C ALA A 94 0.04 -11.82 25.93
N LEU A 95 1.01 -11.14 26.54
CA LEU A 95 2.12 -11.83 27.20
C LEU A 95 1.63 -12.47 28.49
N VAL A 96 2.25 -13.59 28.88
CA VAL A 96 1.88 -14.30 30.11
C VAL A 96 2.08 -13.37 31.31
N GLY A 97 0.97 -13.02 31.98
CA GLY A 97 0.97 -12.14 33.15
C GLY A 97 0.59 -10.68 32.87
N GLU A 98 0.43 -10.27 31.61
CA GLU A 98 -0.04 -8.93 31.25
C GLU A 98 -1.54 -8.91 30.93
N GLN A 99 -2.29 -8.02 31.59
CA GLN A 99 -3.70 -7.76 31.26
C GLN A 99 -3.88 -6.85 30.05
N VAL A 100 -2.84 -6.09 29.68
CA VAL A 100 -2.88 -5.14 28.57
C VAL A 100 -2.37 -5.85 27.33
N ARG A 101 -3.23 -5.99 26.33
CA ARG A 101 -2.83 -6.47 25.01
C ARG A 101 -2.09 -5.34 24.29
N SER A 102 -0.93 -5.65 23.72
CA SER A 102 -0.14 -4.67 22.98
C SER A 102 0.20 -5.16 21.57
N THR A 103 0.52 -4.22 20.69
CA THR A 103 1.01 -4.52 19.35
C THR A 103 2.50 -4.85 19.39
N TRP A 104 2.88 -5.96 18.77
CA TRP A 104 4.26 -6.42 18.65
C TRP A 104 4.70 -6.48 17.19
N LEU A 105 5.98 -6.18 16.96
CA LEU A 105 6.66 -6.36 15.69
C LEU A 105 7.56 -7.58 15.75
N VAL A 106 7.48 -8.42 14.73
CA VAL A 106 8.34 -9.58 14.53
C VAL A 106 9.03 -9.46 13.17
N ALA A 107 10.30 -9.86 13.10
CA ALA A 107 11.00 -10.01 11.83
C ALA A 107 10.27 -11.04 10.95
N ALA A 108 9.89 -10.64 9.74
CA ALA A 108 9.31 -11.61 8.80
C ALA A 108 10.42 -12.57 8.33
N PRO A 109 10.13 -13.88 8.19
CA PRO A 109 11.12 -14.83 7.70
C PRO A 109 11.53 -14.48 6.25
N PRO A 110 12.78 -14.75 5.86
CA PRO A 110 13.27 -14.48 4.51
C PRO A 110 12.37 -15.10 3.43
N ALA A 111 11.94 -14.26 2.51
CA ALA A 111 11.02 -14.61 1.45
C ALA A 111 11.30 -13.79 0.19
N PHE A 112 10.70 -14.17 -0.92
CA PHE A 112 10.77 -13.38 -2.15
C PHE A 112 9.46 -13.38 -2.92
N VAL A 113 9.28 -12.40 -3.80
CA VAL A 113 8.17 -12.33 -4.75
C VAL A 113 8.75 -12.24 -6.15
N ALA A 114 8.58 -13.31 -6.93
CA ALA A 114 8.96 -13.35 -8.33
C ALA A 114 8.11 -12.38 -9.16
N ARG A 115 8.74 -11.70 -10.12
CA ARG A 115 8.10 -10.79 -11.07
C ARG A 115 8.06 -11.39 -12.46
N PRO A 116 7.07 -11.01 -13.30
CA PRO A 116 7.01 -11.46 -14.69
C PRO A 116 8.22 -11.07 -15.53
N SER A 117 8.95 -10.02 -15.14
CA SER A 117 10.22 -9.58 -15.72
C SER A 117 11.39 -10.54 -15.44
N GLY A 118 11.20 -11.52 -14.54
CA GLY A 118 12.26 -12.41 -14.04
C GLY A 118 12.98 -11.86 -12.81
N SER A 119 12.75 -10.60 -12.44
CA SER A 119 13.26 -10.00 -11.21
C SER A 119 12.56 -10.57 -9.97
N ALA A 120 13.14 -10.35 -8.80
CA ALA A 120 12.53 -10.75 -7.53
C ALA A 120 12.65 -9.65 -6.48
N PHE A 121 11.56 -9.37 -5.78
CA PHE A 121 11.59 -8.58 -4.54
C PHE A 121 12.04 -9.46 -3.38
N ILE A 122 12.96 -8.98 -2.56
CA ILE A 122 13.49 -9.69 -1.40
C ILE A 122 12.87 -9.12 -0.13
N LEU A 123 12.27 -9.99 0.65
CA LEU A 123 11.47 -9.66 1.82
C LEU A 123 12.00 -10.38 3.06
N GLY A 124 11.66 -9.85 4.22
CA GLY A 124 12.02 -10.43 5.51
C GLY A 124 13.50 -10.26 5.84
N LEU A 125 13.87 -10.66 7.04
CA LEU A 125 15.22 -10.53 7.56
C LEU A 125 15.57 -11.71 8.46
N SER A 126 16.87 -11.99 8.60
CA SER A 126 17.38 -12.86 9.66
C SER A 126 17.94 -12.01 10.81
N ALA A 127 18.17 -12.62 11.97
CA ALA A 127 18.70 -11.91 13.14
C ALA A 127 20.06 -11.25 12.84
N ASP A 128 20.91 -11.93 12.06
CA ASP A 128 22.29 -11.51 11.81
C ASP A 128 22.46 -10.77 10.47
N GLU A 129 21.59 -11.03 9.49
CA GLU A 129 21.70 -10.48 8.14
C GLU A 129 20.36 -9.91 7.66
N GLN A 130 20.38 -8.64 7.25
CA GLN A 130 19.18 -8.02 6.68
C GLN A 130 18.72 -8.77 5.42
N THR A 131 19.68 -9.14 4.58
CA THR A 131 19.47 -9.80 3.30
C THR A 131 20.26 -11.11 3.31
N PRO A 132 19.68 -12.22 3.81
CA PRO A 132 20.38 -13.49 3.96
C PRO A 132 20.53 -14.21 2.62
N LEU A 133 21.38 -13.64 1.76
CA LEU A 133 21.75 -14.14 0.44
C LEU A 133 23.27 -14.31 0.37
N PRO A 134 23.78 -15.29 -0.41
CA PRO A 134 25.21 -15.40 -0.70
C PRO A 134 25.77 -14.10 -1.26
N THR A 135 27.06 -13.81 -1.00
CA THR A 135 27.72 -12.57 -1.42
C THR A 135 27.53 -12.26 -2.90
N GLU A 136 27.61 -13.27 -3.76
CA GLU A 136 27.43 -13.13 -5.22
C GLU A 136 26.04 -12.58 -5.59
N MET A 137 24.97 -13.02 -4.91
CA MET A 137 23.63 -12.47 -5.14
C MET A 137 23.44 -11.15 -4.42
N ARG A 138 23.97 -11.02 -3.20
CA ARG A 138 23.84 -9.83 -2.35
C ARG A 138 24.40 -8.58 -3.02
N THR A 139 25.51 -8.70 -3.75
CA THR A 139 26.12 -7.59 -4.51
C THR A 139 25.26 -7.09 -5.67
N ARG A 140 24.27 -7.89 -6.13
CA ARG A 140 23.30 -7.51 -7.17
C ARG A 140 22.00 -6.93 -6.60
N VAL A 141 21.82 -6.96 -5.27
CA VAL A 141 20.61 -6.44 -4.64
C VAL A 141 20.65 -4.92 -4.71
N VAL A 142 19.62 -4.36 -5.31
CA VAL A 142 19.41 -2.91 -5.37
C VAL A 142 18.33 -2.54 -4.36
N ASN A 143 18.56 -1.45 -3.63
CA ASN A 143 17.57 -0.87 -2.71
C ASN A 143 17.04 0.43 -3.31
N ARG A 144 15.75 0.48 -3.59
CA ARG A 144 15.05 1.67 -4.09
C ARG A 144 13.84 1.94 -3.22
N PHE A 145 13.74 3.16 -2.70
CA PHE A 145 12.64 3.58 -1.81
C PHE A 145 12.38 2.61 -0.64
N GLY A 146 13.46 2.01 -0.13
CA GLY A 146 13.36 1.02 0.94
C GLY A 146 12.88 -0.36 0.51
N VAL A 147 12.73 -0.68 -0.78
CA VAL A 147 12.42 -2.03 -1.28
C VAL A 147 13.67 -2.65 -1.87
N ARG A 148 13.92 -3.93 -1.54
CA ARG A 148 15.06 -4.69 -2.06
C ARG A 148 14.61 -5.53 -3.24
N TYR A 149 15.33 -5.46 -4.34
CA TYR A 149 15.07 -6.30 -5.50
C TYR A 149 16.36 -6.74 -6.17
N ILE A 150 16.27 -7.80 -6.96
CA ILE A 150 17.37 -8.40 -7.70
C ILE A 150 16.91 -8.70 -9.12
N GLU A 151 17.70 -8.28 -10.10
CA GLU A 151 17.47 -8.57 -11.52
C GLU A 151 18.15 -9.89 -11.89
N PRO A 152 17.58 -10.69 -12.82
CA PRO A 152 18.19 -11.91 -13.29
C PRO A 152 19.37 -11.59 -14.22
N LEU A 153 20.41 -12.41 -14.17
CA LEU A 153 21.43 -12.45 -15.21
C LEU A 153 20.88 -13.10 -16.49
N PRO A 154 21.51 -12.85 -17.66
CA PRO A 154 21.10 -13.51 -18.89
C PRO A 154 21.06 -15.04 -18.75
N GLY A 155 19.88 -15.63 -18.95
CA GLY A 155 19.65 -17.07 -18.85
C GLY A 155 19.47 -17.62 -17.43
N GLU A 156 19.49 -16.78 -16.40
CA GLU A 156 19.28 -17.19 -15.00
C GLU A 156 17.79 -17.41 -14.70
N ASP A 157 17.46 -18.55 -14.11
CA ASP A 157 16.19 -18.74 -13.40
C ASP A 157 16.35 -18.32 -11.94
N LEU A 158 16.22 -17.01 -11.71
CA LEU A 158 16.43 -16.39 -10.41
C LEU A 158 15.47 -16.92 -9.34
N ALA A 159 14.22 -17.22 -9.71
CA ALA A 159 13.23 -17.75 -8.79
C ALA A 159 13.60 -19.15 -8.31
N THR A 160 14.09 -20.01 -9.20
CA THR A 160 14.60 -21.34 -8.82
C THR A 160 15.83 -21.22 -7.91
N ALA A 161 16.80 -20.36 -8.25
CA ALA A 161 17.98 -20.13 -7.42
C ALA A 161 17.62 -19.66 -6.00
N LEU A 162 16.69 -18.72 -5.85
CA LEU A 162 16.23 -18.23 -4.54
C LEU A 162 15.50 -19.32 -3.72
N ARG A 163 14.72 -20.19 -4.37
CA ARG A 163 14.08 -21.34 -3.72
C ARG A 163 15.11 -22.35 -3.21
N GLU A 164 16.15 -22.63 -3.98
CA GLU A 164 17.23 -23.55 -3.60
C GLU A 164 18.03 -23.04 -2.39
N LEU A 165 18.09 -21.71 -2.20
CA LEU A 165 18.64 -21.07 -1.01
C LEU A 165 17.70 -21.12 0.22
N GLY A 166 16.51 -21.70 0.07
CA GLY A 166 15.53 -21.86 1.15
C GLY A 166 14.64 -20.63 1.38
N LEU A 167 14.68 -19.61 0.51
CA LEU A 167 13.75 -18.50 0.61
C LEU A 167 12.35 -18.95 0.18
N ARG A 168 11.35 -18.52 0.94
CA ARG A 168 9.95 -18.80 0.62
C ARG A 168 9.46 -17.90 -0.51
N GLU A 169 8.97 -18.49 -1.59
CA GLU A 169 8.26 -17.74 -2.63
C GLU A 169 6.85 -17.35 -2.15
N LEU A 170 6.52 -16.07 -2.22
CA LEU A 170 5.19 -15.53 -1.94
C LEU A 170 4.53 -15.11 -3.26
N SER A 171 3.27 -15.49 -3.42
CA SER A 171 2.46 -14.92 -4.50
C SER A 171 2.21 -13.44 -4.24
N ASN A 172 2.08 -12.66 -5.33
CA ASN A 172 1.71 -11.25 -5.27
C ASN A 172 0.48 -10.98 -4.39
N ALA A 173 -0.54 -11.84 -4.48
CA ALA A 173 -1.76 -11.71 -3.71
C ALA A 173 -1.55 -11.98 -2.21
N ALA A 174 -0.72 -12.98 -1.86
CA ALA A 174 -0.38 -13.30 -0.48
C ALA A 174 0.45 -12.17 0.16
N TRP A 175 1.44 -11.64 -0.57
CA TRP A 175 2.29 -10.54 -0.13
C TRP A 175 1.48 -9.26 0.14
N MET A 176 0.63 -8.85 -0.80
CA MET A 176 -0.11 -7.59 -0.69
C MET A 176 -1.36 -7.67 0.19
N LYS A 177 -1.71 -8.87 0.70
CA LYS A 177 -2.99 -9.14 1.38
C LYS A 177 -4.17 -8.57 0.57
N CYS A 178 -4.09 -8.63 -0.76
CA CYS A 178 -5.14 -8.15 -1.65
C CYS A 178 -6.43 -8.96 -1.45
N PRO A 179 -7.60 -8.35 -1.69
CA PRO A 179 -8.82 -9.14 -1.81
C PRO A 179 -8.73 -10.07 -3.03
N LYS A 180 -9.65 -11.03 -3.15
CA LYS A 180 -9.71 -11.90 -4.32
C LYS A 180 -10.00 -11.08 -5.59
N THR A 181 -9.32 -11.41 -6.68
CA THR A 181 -9.64 -10.92 -8.02
C THR A 181 -10.99 -11.50 -8.43
N LEU A 182 -11.91 -10.63 -8.85
CA LEU A 182 -13.25 -11.00 -9.32
C LEU A 182 -13.61 -10.07 -10.47
N PRO A 183 -14.32 -10.55 -11.50
CA PRO A 183 -14.96 -9.67 -12.48
C PRO A 183 -15.84 -8.63 -11.79
N ALA A 184 -15.96 -7.43 -12.37
CA ALA A 184 -16.78 -6.34 -11.81
C ALA A 184 -18.25 -6.77 -11.61
N THR A 185 -18.78 -7.55 -12.56
CA THR A 185 -20.13 -8.13 -12.52
C THR A 185 -20.33 -9.02 -11.30
N ASP A 186 -19.35 -9.88 -10.99
CA ASP A 186 -19.46 -10.87 -9.93
C ASP A 186 -19.33 -10.21 -8.55
N LEU A 187 -18.45 -9.21 -8.44
CA LEU A 187 -18.35 -8.40 -7.22
C LEU A 187 -19.67 -7.68 -6.96
N LEU A 188 -20.21 -6.99 -7.98
CA LEU A 188 -21.48 -6.27 -7.86
C LEU A 188 -22.65 -7.21 -7.54
N ALA A 189 -22.72 -8.37 -8.20
CA ALA A 189 -23.74 -9.39 -7.93
C ALA A 189 -23.67 -9.90 -6.48
N SER A 190 -22.46 -10.13 -5.94
CA SER A 190 -22.27 -10.53 -4.54
C SER A 190 -22.80 -9.49 -3.56
N TYR A 191 -22.54 -8.20 -3.81
CA TYR A 191 -23.06 -7.11 -2.97
C TYR A 191 -24.57 -6.93 -3.12
N ASN A 192 -25.12 -7.07 -4.33
CA ASN A 192 -26.56 -7.03 -4.57
C ASN A 192 -27.30 -8.15 -3.83
N ALA A 193 -26.74 -9.38 -3.84
CA ALA A 193 -27.32 -10.50 -3.09
C ALA A 193 -27.36 -10.22 -1.58
N LYS A 194 -26.26 -9.70 -1.01
CA LYS A 194 -26.21 -9.32 0.41
C LYS A 194 -27.19 -8.20 0.74
N LEU A 195 -27.26 -7.16 -0.09
CA LEU A 195 -28.19 -6.05 0.08
C LEU A 195 -29.66 -6.50 0.00
N SER A 196 -29.98 -7.46 -0.87
CA SER A 196 -31.34 -8.01 -1.00
C SER A 196 -31.76 -8.86 0.20
N ALA A 197 -30.80 -9.38 0.97
CA ALA A 197 -31.04 -10.13 2.20
C ALA A 197 -31.18 -9.22 3.43
N CYS A 198 -30.91 -7.92 3.32
CA CYS A 198 -31.07 -6.97 4.41
C CYS A 198 -32.55 -6.67 4.67
N LEU A 199 -32.87 -6.41 5.94
CA LEU A 199 -34.17 -5.85 6.32
C LEU A 199 -34.30 -4.40 5.81
N PRO A 200 -35.55 -3.89 5.67
CA PRO A 200 -35.77 -2.49 5.34
C PRO A 200 -35.05 -1.54 6.31
N SER A 201 -34.34 -0.55 5.77
CA SER A 201 -33.55 0.38 6.59
C SER A 201 -34.38 1.48 7.24
N GLY A 202 -35.57 1.74 6.70
CA GLY A 202 -36.31 2.98 6.98
C GLY A 202 -35.61 4.21 6.40
N GLY A 203 -36.12 5.39 6.74
CA GLY A 203 -35.53 6.66 6.33
C GLY A 203 -34.20 6.92 7.04
N ILE A 204 -33.18 7.30 6.29
CA ILE A 204 -31.85 7.62 6.83
C ILE A 204 -31.62 9.13 6.62
N PRO A 205 -31.53 9.93 7.69
CA PRO A 205 -31.25 11.36 7.57
C PRO A 205 -29.83 11.59 7.05
N ASP A 206 -29.66 12.70 6.34
CA ASP A 206 -28.36 13.19 5.83
C ASP A 206 -27.57 12.16 4.99
N LEU A 207 -28.27 11.25 4.32
CA LEU A 207 -27.66 10.26 3.45
C LEU A 207 -27.00 10.95 2.25
N LEU A 208 -25.72 10.67 2.02
CA LEU A 208 -24.99 11.12 0.84
C LEU A 208 -24.78 9.94 -0.11
N VAL A 209 -24.97 10.18 -1.40
CA VAL A 209 -24.83 9.19 -2.47
C VAL A 209 -23.60 9.50 -3.31
N LEU A 210 -22.81 8.47 -3.61
CA LEU A 210 -21.74 8.54 -4.59
C LEU A 210 -22.31 8.25 -5.97
N ASP A 211 -22.62 9.31 -6.70
CA ASP A 211 -23.25 9.21 -8.01
C ASP A 211 -22.20 9.01 -9.11
N GLY A 212 -22.15 7.81 -9.68
CA GLY A 212 -21.30 7.44 -10.82
C GLY A 212 -21.82 7.84 -12.20
N SER A 213 -22.99 8.50 -12.27
CA SER A 213 -23.48 9.08 -13.52
C SER A 213 -22.97 10.49 -13.78
N ARG A 214 -22.43 11.16 -12.75
CA ARG A 214 -21.86 12.50 -12.88
C ARG A 214 -20.56 12.47 -13.67
N ASP A 215 -20.54 13.19 -14.78
CA ASP A 215 -19.36 13.35 -15.63
C ASP A 215 -18.39 14.36 -15.03
N THR A 216 -17.50 13.87 -14.16
CA THR A 216 -16.49 14.69 -13.48
C THR A 216 -15.29 13.83 -13.08
N ARG A 217 -14.07 14.31 -13.37
CA ARG A 217 -12.83 13.73 -12.83
C ARG A 217 -12.69 13.96 -11.32
N SER A 218 -13.39 14.93 -10.76
CA SER A 218 -13.34 15.22 -9.32
C SER A 218 -14.20 14.24 -8.53
N TYR A 219 -13.56 13.36 -7.77
CA TYR A 219 -14.20 12.46 -6.81
C TYR A 219 -15.16 13.18 -5.86
N ARG A 220 -14.76 14.34 -5.31
CA ARG A 220 -15.60 15.11 -4.37
C ARG A 220 -16.92 15.55 -4.99
N ARG A 221 -16.92 15.91 -6.28
CA ARG A 221 -18.11 16.36 -7.00
C ARG A 221 -19.10 15.24 -7.31
N ARG A 222 -18.71 13.98 -7.14
CA ARG A 222 -19.61 12.83 -7.29
C ARG A 222 -20.54 12.63 -6.09
N TRP A 223 -20.20 13.18 -4.94
CA TRP A 223 -21.06 13.11 -3.75
C TRP A 223 -22.21 14.13 -3.83
N GLY A 224 -23.39 13.71 -3.40
CA GLY A 224 -24.55 14.59 -3.29
C GLY A 224 -25.71 13.95 -2.55
N LEU A 225 -26.79 14.71 -2.37
CA LEU A 225 -28.05 14.20 -1.82
C LEU A 225 -28.71 13.21 -2.80
N PRO A 226 -29.56 12.28 -2.32
CA PRO A 226 -30.19 11.25 -3.15
C PRO A 226 -31.09 11.80 -4.27
N GLY A 227 -31.76 12.93 -4.06
CA GLY A 227 -32.64 13.54 -5.06
C GLY A 227 -33.74 12.58 -5.52
N LEU A 228 -33.77 12.25 -6.81
CA LEU A 228 -34.70 11.28 -7.43
C LEU A 228 -33.99 9.99 -7.88
N LEU A 229 -32.79 9.71 -7.35
CA LEU A 229 -32.00 8.55 -7.77
C LEU A 229 -32.73 7.24 -7.41
N THR A 230 -32.72 6.32 -8.37
CA THR A 230 -33.26 4.96 -8.23
C THR A 230 -32.21 3.95 -8.67
N GLY A 231 -32.02 2.90 -7.88
CA GLY A 231 -31.00 1.89 -8.10
C GLY A 231 -30.15 1.65 -6.86
N ASN A 232 -29.02 0.97 -7.02
CA ASN A 232 -28.13 0.65 -5.91
C ASN A 232 -26.87 1.52 -5.97
N PHE A 233 -26.52 2.14 -4.84
CA PHE A 233 -25.45 3.13 -4.78
C PHE A 233 -24.58 2.96 -3.55
N VAL A 234 -23.31 3.33 -3.69
CA VAL A 234 -22.44 3.56 -2.53
C VAL A 234 -22.89 4.83 -1.82
N VAL A 235 -22.98 4.78 -0.50
CA VAL A 235 -23.51 5.87 0.32
C VAL A 235 -22.62 6.17 1.52
N ARG A 236 -22.78 7.36 2.10
CA ARG A 236 -22.31 7.71 3.43
C ARG A 236 -23.48 8.16 4.29
N ARG A 237 -23.47 7.76 5.56
CA ARG A 237 -24.43 8.21 6.57
C ARG A 237 -23.69 8.73 7.80
N SER A 238 -24.21 9.81 8.38
CA SER A 238 -23.70 10.35 9.63
C SER A 238 -23.88 9.34 10.77
N GLN A 239 -23.05 9.47 11.80
CA GLN A 239 -23.22 8.79 13.08
C GLN A 239 -22.98 9.77 14.22
N THR A 240 -23.57 9.49 15.39
CA THR A 240 -23.55 10.40 16.55
C THR A 240 -22.13 10.78 16.99
N PHE A 241 -21.18 9.86 16.85
CA PHE A 241 -19.77 10.09 17.18
C PHE A 241 -18.87 9.42 16.13
N GLY A 242 -17.80 10.09 15.72
CA GLY A 242 -16.83 9.56 14.75
C GLY A 242 -17.10 9.95 13.29
N SER A 243 -16.31 9.40 12.37
CA SER A 243 -16.41 9.68 10.93
C SER A 243 -17.63 9.01 10.31
N ASP A 244 -18.24 9.60 9.27
CA ASP A 244 -19.40 8.99 8.59
C ASP A 244 -19.16 7.53 8.20
N LEU A 245 -20.19 6.72 8.37
CA LEU A 245 -20.20 5.32 8.02
C LEU A 245 -20.41 5.14 6.52
N TRP A 246 -19.72 4.15 5.97
CA TRP A 246 -19.84 3.77 4.58
C TRP A 246 -20.94 2.72 4.43
N GLY A 247 -21.66 2.77 3.32
CA GLY A 247 -22.71 1.79 3.05
C GLY A 247 -22.94 1.58 1.56
N TYR A 248 -23.80 0.60 1.30
CA TYR A 248 -24.36 0.32 -0.01
C TYR A 248 -25.88 0.25 0.14
N ALA A 249 -26.61 1.12 -0.56
CA ALA A 249 -28.06 1.28 -0.38
C ALA A 249 -28.82 1.05 -1.67
N GLN A 250 -30.01 0.46 -1.57
CA GLN A 250 -31.00 0.48 -2.64
C GLN A 250 -31.89 1.71 -2.43
N LEU A 251 -31.99 2.54 -3.46
CA LEU A 251 -32.82 3.74 -3.48
C LEU A 251 -33.98 3.58 -4.47
N ARG A 252 -35.12 4.17 -4.12
CA ARG A 252 -36.24 4.42 -5.04
C ARG A 252 -36.70 5.86 -4.84
N ASP A 253 -36.64 6.64 -5.91
CA ASP A 253 -36.98 8.07 -5.91
C ASP A 253 -36.28 8.84 -4.77
N GLY A 254 -35.00 8.53 -4.55
CA GLY A 254 -34.17 9.10 -3.49
C GLY A 254 -34.39 8.54 -2.09
N ILE A 255 -35.39 7.67 -1.90
CA ILE A 255 -35.70 7.07 -0.59
C ILE A 255 -34.93 5.75 -0.42
N PRO A 256 -34.14 5.59 0.65
CA PRO A 256 -33.48 4.32 0.94
C PRO A 256 -34.48 3.24 1.34
N LEU A 257 -34.42 2.09 0.66
CA LEU A 257 -35.24 0.91 0.94
C LEU A 257 -34.49 -0.06 1.86
N THR A 258 -33.26 -0.40 1.49
CA THR A 258 -32.35 -1.24 2.27
C THR A 258 -30.96 -0.63 2.27
N LEU A 259 -30.21 -0.90 3.34
CA LEU A 259 -28.84 -0.44 3.53
C LEU A 259 -27.99 -1.61 4.05
N LEU A 260 -26.82 -1.76 3.45
CA LEU A 260 -25.75 -2.65 3.89
C LEU A 260 -24.56 -1.79 4.36
N ASP A 261 -24.26 -1.83 5.65
CA ASP A 261 -23.10 -1.11 6.20
C ASP A 261 -21.77 -1.76 5.75
N LEU A 262 -20.76 -0.92 5.55
CA LEU A 262 -19.40 -1.31 5.18
C LEU A 262 -18.40 -0.86 6.26
N PRO A 263 -17.40 -1.69 6.59
CA PRO A 263 -17.09 -2.98 5.98
C PRO A 263 -18.05 -4.09 6.44
N LEU A 264 -18.10 -5.20 5.70
CA LEU A 264 -18.92 -6.34 6.12
C LEU A 264 -18.34 -6.95 7.39
N HIS A 265 -19.19 -7.60 8.19
CA HIS A 265 -18.74 -8.28 9.39
C HIS A 265 -17.66 -9.34 9.04
N GLY A 266 -16.51 -9.27 9.70
CA GLY A 266 -15.37 -10.15 9.44
C GLY A 266 -14.46 -9.72 8.27
N ASP A 267 -14.79 -8.64 7.56
CA ASP A 267 -13.89 -8.08 6.55
C ASP A 267 -12.71 -7.38 7.24
N ARG A 268 -11.50 -7.67 6.76
CA ARG A 268 -10.25 -7.06 7.23
C ARG A 268 -9.97 -5.68 6.65
N PHE A 269 -10.82 -5.17 5.76
CA PHE A 269 -10.61 -3.91 5.04
C PHE A 269 -11.47 -2.80 5.63
N ARG A 270 -11.05 -1.55 5.45
CA ARG A 270 -11.84 -0.39 5.91
C ARG A 270 -13.11 -0.26 5.07
N GLY A 271 -14.16 0.33 5.63
CA GLY A 271 -15.42 0.57 4.91
C GLY A 271 -15.23 1.37 3.62
N CYS A 272 -14.36 2.39 3.64
CA CYS A 272 -13.99 3.14 2.45
C CYS A 272 -13.28 2.30 1.37
N ASP A 273 -12.41 1.37 1.77
CA ASP A 273 -11.68 0.51 0.83
C ASP A 273 -12.65 -0.43 0.08
N ALA A 274 -13.64 -0.97 0.79
CA ALA A 274 -14.71 -1.77 0.20
C ALA A 274 -15.61 -0.92 -0.71
N ALA A 275 -16.01 0.26 -0.23
CA ALA A 275 -16.88 1.17 -0.95
C ALA A 275 -16.26 1.70 -2.26
N TRP A 276 -14.99 2.11 -2.24
CA TRP A 276 -14.31 2.59 -3.45
C TRP A 276 -14.18 1.48 -4.50
N ARG A 277 -13.80 0.27 -4.08
CA ARG A 277 -13.72 -0.88 -5.01
C ARG A 277 -15.10 -1.23 -5.58
N LEU A 278 -16.15 -1.21 -4.75
CA LEU A 278 -17.51 -1.45 -5.21
C LEU A 278 -17.97 -0.38 -6.19
N GLN A 279 -17.69 0.91 -5.93
CA GLN A 279 -18.01 1.98 -6.87
C GLN A 279 -17.31 1.80 -8.21
N MET A 280 -16.02 1.43 -8.20
CA MET A 280 -15.29 1.16 -9.44
C MET A 280 -15.92 0.02 -10.24
N ALA A 281 -16.41 -1.03 -9.57
CA ALA A 281 -17.14 -2.12 -10.22
C ALA A 281 -18.48 -1.66 -10.81
N ILE A 282 -19.25 -0.85 -10.07
CA ILE A 282 -20.50 -0.24 -10.56
C ILE A 282 -20.24 0.58 -11.81
N ASP A 283 -19.23 1.45 -11.76
CA ASP A 283 -18.83 2.32 -12.88
C ASP A 283 -18.42 1.48 -14.10
N ALA A 284 -17.65 0.40 -13.90
CA ALA A 284 -17.24 -0.50 -14.97
C ALA A 284 -18.41 -1.28 -15.60
N VAL A 285 -19.33 -1.81 -14.79
CA VAL A 285 -20.54 -2.51 -15.28
C VAL A 285 -21.44 -1.54 -16.05
N ALA A 286 -21.49 -0.27 -15.65
CA ALA A 286 -22.22 0.78 -16.35
C ALA A 286 -21.49 1.30 -17.61
N LEU A 287 -20.40 0.66 -18.04
CA LEU A 287 -19.55 1.08 -19.16
C LEU A 287 -18.97 2.50 -19.02
N ARG A 288 -18.77 2.94 -17.77
CA ARG A 288 -18.19 4.22 -17.39
C ARG A 288 -17.03 4.04 -16.41
N SER A 289 -16.18 3.04 -16.66
CA SER A 289 -14.99 2.76 -15.85
C SER A 289 -14.22 4.03 -15.53
N GLN A 290 -13.81 4.17 -14.29
CA GLN A 290 -12.99 5.29 -13.87
C GLN A 290 -11.64 5.27 -14.58
N GLY A 291 -11.17 6.46 -14.94
CA GLY A 291 -9.95 6.68 -15.69
C GLY A 291 -8.71 6.83 -14.81
N TYR A 292 -7.55 6.42 -15.32
CA TYR A 292 -6.23 6.88 -14.86
C TYR A 292 -5.42 7.42 -16.05
N ARG A 293 -4.53 8.38 -15.80
CA ARG A 293 -3.63 8.93 -16.83
C ARG A 293 -2.24 8.33 -16.67
N LEU A 294 -1.58 8.05 -17.79
CA LEU A 294 -0.20 7.55 -17.79
C LEU A 294 0.72 8.55 -18.50
N ARG A 295 1.73 9.04 -17.78
CA ARG A 295 2.80 9.89 -18.32
C ARG A 295 4.09 9.08 -18.40
N SER A 296 4.56 8.80 -19.61
CA SER A 296 5.81 8.05 -19.80
C SER A 296 6.97 9.02 -20.07
N ASP A 297 8.15 8.66 -19.60
CA ASP A 297 9.42 9.32 -19.94
C ASP A 297 10.56 8.28 -20.05
N GLU A 298 11.80 8.74 -20.21
CA GLU A 298 12.98 7.88 -20.41
C GLU A 298 13.26 6.91 -19.26
N HIS A 299 12.80 7.21 -18.04
CA HIS A 299 13.07 6.44 -16.84
C HIS A 299 11.89 5.55 -16.39
N GLY A 300 10.80 5.48 -17.17
CA GLY A 300 9.60 4.71 -16.81
C GLY A 300 8.30 5.46 -17.05
N ALA A 301 7.34 5.29 -16.15
CA ALA A 301 6.05 5.97 -16.28
C ALA A 301 5.44 6.36 -14.92
N THR A 302 4.64 7.41 -14.95
CA THR A 302 3.88 7.92 -13.81
C THR A 302 2.40 7.65 -14.05
N ILE A 303 1.78 6.93 -13.12
CA ILE A 303 0.35 6.62 -13.07
C ILE A 303 -0.34 7.68 -12.22
N ASP A 304 -1.17 8.52 -12.85
CA ASP A 304 -1.96 9.55 -12.18
C ASP A 304 -3.40 9.05 -11.98
N LEU A 305 -3.89 9.08 -10.74
CA LEU A 305 -5.23 8.62 -10.37
C LEU A 305 -6.11 9.80 -9.96
N PHE A 306 -7.32 9.88 -10.53
CA PHE A 306 -8.28 10.97 -10.26
C PHE A 306 -9.30 10.64 -9.17
N SER A 307 -9.38 9.36 -8.81
CA SER A 307 -10.27 8.84 -7.77
C SER A 307 -9.45 8.15 -6.68
N PRO A 308 -9.95 8.12 -5.43
CA PRO A 308 -9.30 7.37 -4.37
C PRO A 308 -9.32 5.88 -4.70
N ILE A 309 -8.20 5.22 -4.40
CA ILE A 309 -8.06 3.76 -4.48
C ILE A 309 -8.00 3.15 -3.07
N PRO A 310 -8.40 1.88 -2.90
CA PRO A 310 -8.26 1.19 -1.62
C PRO A 310 -6.82 1.21 -1.08
N LYS A 311 -6.64 1.24 0.25
CA LYS A 311 -5.33 1.28 0.92
C LYS A 311 -4.38 0.20 0.42
N TRP A 312 -4.88 -1.01 0.24
CA TRP A 312 -4.07 -2.15 -0.25
C TRP A 312 -3.56 -1.94 -1.69
N ALA A 313 -4.31 -1.22 -2.53
CA ALA A 313 -3.88 -0.91 -3.88
C ALA A 313 -2.85 0.23 -3.90
N ARG A 314 -3.09 1.30 -3.12
CA ARG A 314 -2.10 2.37 -2.93
C ARG A 314 -0.78 1.82 -2.41
N ARG A 315 -0.86 0.92 -1.42
CA ARG A 315 0.31 0.22 -0.89
C ARG A 315 1.05 -0.57 -1.96
N ARG A 316 0.34 -1.24 -2.88
CA ARG A 316 0.98 -1.99 -3.98
C ARG A 316 1.80 -1.06 -4.87
N LEU A 317 1.19 0.03 -5.32
CA LEU A 317 1.84 0.98 -6.21
C LEU A 317 3.02 1.68 -5.53
N ALA A 318 2.88 2.02 -4.25
CA ALA A 318 3.95 2.63 -3.46
C ALA A 318 5.13 1.68 -3.19
N VAL A 319 4.90 0.36 -3.15
CA VAL A 319 5.96 -0.64 -2.94
C VAL A 319 6.63 -1.06 -4.25
N VAL A 320 5.87 -1.20 -5.34
CA VAL A 320 6.43 -1.54 -6.66
C VAL A 320 7.13 -0.34 -7.31
N GLY A 321 6.70 0.86 -6.95
CA GLY A 321 7.21 2.12 -7.47
C GLY A 321 7.52 3.10 -6.34
N SER A 322 7.14 4.36 -6.53
CA SER A 322 7.14 5.37 -5.48
C SER A 322 5.94 6.30 -5.63
N GLU A 323 5.36 6.71 -4.51
CA GLU A 323 4.39 7.81 -4.53
C GLU A 323 5.15 9.12 -4.77
N VAL A 324 4.70 9.91 -5.73
CA VAL A 324 5.29 11.21 -6.11
C VAL A 324 4.24 12.30 -6.01
N ASP A 325 4.70 13.56 -6.01
CA ASP A 325 3.79 14.70 -5.93
C ASP A 325 2.75 14.65 -7.05
N PRO A 326 1.45 14.76 -6.69
CA PRO A 326 0.38 14.69 -7.67
C PRO A 326 0.33 15.95 -8.54
N ASP A 327 0.13 15.76 -9.83
CA ASP A 327 0.00 16.84 -10.81
C ASP A 327 -1.42 16.84 -11.42
N GLY A 328 -2.27 17.76 -10.97
CA GLY A 328 -3.66 17.88 -11.46
C GLY A 328 -4.52 16.64 -11.22
N CYS A 329 -4.15 15.79 -10.25
CA CYS A 329 -4.82 14.54 -9.91
C CYS A 329 -4.85 14.34 -8.38
N LEU A 330 -5.39 13.21 -7.92
CA LEU A 330 -5.50 12.93 -6.48
C LEU A 330 -4.22 12.29 -5.92
N MET A 331 -3.54 11.48 -6.71
CA MET A 331 -2.30 10.80 -6.34
C MET A 331 -1.55 10.33 -7.59
N SER A 332 -0.23 10.31 -7.51
CA SER A 332 0.66 9.89 -8.59
C SER A 332 1.65 8.84 -8.11
N PHE A 333 1.90 7.82 -8.93
CA PHE A 333 2.87 6.77 -8.65
C PHE A 333 3.84 6.59 -9.79
N ARG A 334 5.13 6.66 -9.49
CA ARG A 334 6.21 6.42 -10.43
C ARG A 334 6.56 4.94 -10.45
N VAL A 335 6.53 4.33 -11.63
CA VAL A 335 6.77 2.89 -11.83
C VAL A 335 7.81 2.69 -12.93
N ALA A 336 8.75 1.77 -12.70
CA ALA A 336 9.76 1.41 -13.68
C ALA A 336 9.13 0.75 -14.93
N ALA A 337 9.75 0.94 -16.09
CA ALA A 337 9.22 0.44 -17.37
C ALA A 337 8.94 -1.08 -17.36
N GLY A 338 9.82 -1.87 -16.72
CA GLY A 338 9.66 -3.33 -16.62
C GLY A 338 8.46 -3.80 -15.80
N GLU A 339 7.96 -2.96 -14.89
CA GLU A 339 6.84 -3.30 -14.00
C GLU A 339 5.49 -2.72 -14.49
N LEU A 340 5.53 -1.74 -15.39
CA LEU A 340 4.36 -0.99 -15.84
C LEU A 340 3.23 -1.90 -16.36
N ALA A 341 3.53 -2.86 -17.24
CA ALA A 341 2.52 -3.75 -17.80
C ALA A 341 1.81 -4.60 -16.73
N THR A 342 2.54 -5.00 -15.69
CA THR A 342 1.99 -5.76 -14.56
C THR A 342 1.07 -4.88 -13.72
N GLU A 343 1.46 -3.63 -13.49
CA GLU A 343 0.66 -2.69 -12.70
C GLU A 343 -0.57 -2.18 -13.46
N GLU A 344 -0.49 -1.92 -14.78
CA GLU A 344 -1.68 -1.61 -15.60
C GLU A 344 -2.69 -2.77 -15.59
N LYS A 345 -2.21 -4.02 -15.71
CA LYS A 345 -3.06 -5.21 -15.58
C LYS A 345 -3.71 -5.29 -14.21
N PHE A 346 -2.97 -4.99 -13.14
CA PHE A 346 -3.52 -4.92 -11.79
C PHE A 346 -4.63 -3.86 -11.68
N LEU A 347 -4.41 -2.63 -12.17
CA LEU A 347 -5.42 -1.57 -12.15
C LEU A 347 -6.70 -1.98 -12.90
N LYS A 348 -6.54 -2.67 -14.03
CA LYS A 348 -7.66 -3.18 -14.83
C LYS A 348 -8.40 -4.31 -14.12
N ASP A 349 -7.71 -5.35 -13.70
CA ASP A 349 -8.32 -6.60 -13.24
C ASP A 349 -8.83 -6.50 -11.79
N MET A 350 -8.16 -5.70 -10.93
CA MET A 350 -8.49 -5.57 -9.52
C MET A 350 -9.34 -4.35 -9.17
N LEU A 351 -9.11 -3.24 -9.88
CA LEU A 351 -9.77 -1.96 -9.65
C LEU A 351 -10.69 -1.53 -10.81
N TYR A 352 -10.76 -2.29 -11.89
CA TYR A 352 -11.68 -2.02 -13.02
C TYR A 352 -11.43 -0.66 -13.70
N LEU A 353 -10.21 -0.14 -13.57
CA LEU A 353 -9.82 1.16 -14.12
C LEU A 353 -9.35 1.02 -15.57
N ASN A 354 -9.61 2.06 -16.35
CA ASN A 354 -9.14 2.15 -17.73
C ASN A 354 -8.17 3.33 -17.88
N ARG A 355 -7.22 3.20 -18.79
CA ARG A 355 -6.36 4.31 -19.18
C ARG A 355 -7.20 5.34 -19.94
N THR A 356 -7.15 6.61 -19.53
CA THR A 356 -7.70 7.71 -20.32
C THR A 356 -6.78 7.97 -21.50
N ALA A 357 -7.35 8.19 -22.69
CA ALA A 357 -6.57 8.73 -23.80
C ALA A 357 -5.88 10.03 -23.34
N ASN A 358 -4.62 10.23 -23.72
CA ASN A 358 -3.92 11.47 -23.44
C ASN A 358 -4.69 12.60 -24.11
N GLU A 359 -5.35 13.45 -23.34
CA GLU A 359 -5.64 14.81 -23.78
C GLU A 359 -4.28 15.50 -23.82
N GLU A 360 -3.70 15.60 -25.01
CA GLU A 360 -2.68 16.60 -25.29
C GLU A 360 -3.25 17.95 -24.81
N GLY A 361 -2.50 18.60 -23.93
CA GLY A 361 -2.93 19.81 -23.23
C GLY A 361 -3.49 20.86 -24.20
N HIS A 362 -4.54 21.54 -23.76
CA HIS A 362 -4.86 22.88 -24.24
C HIS A 362 -4.13 23.90 -23.40
#